data_AF-A0A5U4D0Z3-F1
#
_entry.id   AF-A0A5U4D0Z3-F1
#
_cell.length_a   1.000
_cell.length_b   1.000
_cell.length_c   1.000
_cell.angle_alpha   90.00
_cell.angle_beta   90.00
_cell.angle_gamma   90.00
#
_symmetry.space_group_name_H-M   'P 1'
#
loop_
_entity.id
_entity.type
_entity.pdbx_description
1 polymer ?
#
loop_
_entity_poly.entity_id
_entity_poly.type
_entity_poly.pdbx_seq_one_letter_code
_entity_poly.pdbx_strand_id
1 'polypeptide(L)'
;FKDLMGEVMQGATGAVSSLPGMIIQRANPGLYDMITNGILQAGVSFDKSKLSCEAMSKKLADYTMGDSAWTESAVGDEYRDAINRSGGDATRAEQAKDKATGEEGATWIGGKKAGGKGQPAIQPVRDMAKAGYNMLNGQPVTSNSSVTSSACNGSSCQIFKNSDAAATAIVQVLGDRSIRTCKDKSQCESGGTDNAPGASVAGTGFGPLLDESTKVNLEALSKLVSSQGAPSAEELGKLKTGGLPVTRGVIEALRDDTDKNALVQRLAGELAMAHTIETALAMRRILTTGESEPNAAAQKQAIEEGDRRIDSLDRELQALKNEMELRRAISSNSLLVTLERQEVRNSSNQMQQRTPSTDEGMNSLNQKGGE
;
A
#
# COMPACT_ATOMS: atom_id res chain seq x y z
N PHE A 1 35.62 -31.63 -4.88
CA PHE A 1 36.71 -31.11 -5.74
C PHE A 1 38.09 -31.52 -5.20
N LYS A 2 38.24 -32.77 -4.72
CA LYS A 2 39.48 -33.30 -4.12
C LYS A 2 40.04 -34.53 -4.83
N ASP A 3 39.38 -35.02 -5.89
CA ASP A 3 39.78 -36.23 -6.63
C ASP A 3 40.16 -35.98 -8.11
N LEU A 4 40.44 -34.73 -8.49
CA LEU A 4 40.92 -34.40 -9.86
C LEU A 4 42.32 -33.78 -9.89
N MET A 5 43.00 -33.71 -8.74
CA MET A 5 44.40 -33.25 -8.64
C MET A 5 45.40 -34.36 -8.24
N GLY A 6 44.94 -35.62 -8.13
CA GLY A 6 45.75 -36.74 -7.64
C GLY A 6 46.51 -37.54 -8.71
N GLU A 7 46.14 -37.47 -9.99
CA GLU A 7 46.66 -38.40 -11.02
C GLU A 7 47.50 -37.76 -12.14
N VAL A 8 47.87 -36.49 -12.04
CA VAL A 8 48.80 -35.85 -13.01
C VAL A 8 50.22 -35.71 -12.44
N MET A 9 50.44 -36.04 -11.16
CA MET A 9 51.70 -35.75 -10.45
C MET A 9 52.60 -36.97 -10.16
N GLN A 10 52.44 -38.09 -10.88
CA GLN A 10 53.24 -39.29 -10.63
C GLN A 10 53.69 -40.05 -11.90
N GLY A 11 54.12 -39.32 -12.94
CA GLY A 11 54.59 -39.94 -14.19
C GLY A 11 55.68 -39.24 -15.00
N ALA A 12 56.24 -38.10 -14.58
CA ALA A 12 57.23 -37.39 -15.41
C ALA A 12 58.29 -36.62 -14.60
N THR A 13 58.97 -37.30 -13.67
CA THR A 13 60.19 -36.79 -13.03
C THR A 13 61.37 -37.70 -13.36
N GLY A 14 61.71 -37.78 -14.65
CA GLY A 14 62.87 -38.52 -15.13
C GLY A 14 63.08 -38.28 -16.62
N ALA A 15 63.91 -37.27 -16.94
CA ALA A 15 64.46 -36.97 -18.27
C ALA A 15 63.56 -36.25 -19.30
N VAL A 16 63.26 -34.95 -19.07
CA VAL A 16 63.47 -33.90 -20.10
C VAL A 16 63.86 -32.61 -19.37
N SER A 17 65.11 -32.56 -18.96
CA SER A 17 65.82 -31.30 -18.73
C SER A 17 65.89 -30.54 -20.04
N SER A 18 65.42 -29.28 -20.02
CA SER A 18 65.54 -28.24 -21.05
C SER A 18 64.65 -28.34 -22.29
N LEU A 19 64.04 -27.19 -22.65
CA LEU A 19 63.37 -26.83 -23.93
C LEU A 19 61.82 -26.83 -23.97
N PRO A 20 61.16 -26.08 -23.08
CA PRO A 20 60.16 -25.12 -23.62
C PRO A 20 60.26 -23.67 -23.09
N GLY A 21 60.87 -23.42 -21.93
CA GLY A 21 60.94 -22.07 -21.34
C GLY A 21 61.94 -21.11 -22.01
N MET A 22 63.01 -21.65 -22.61
CA MET A 22 64.06 -20.84 -23.26
C MET A 22 63.67 -20.31 -24.65
N ILE A 23 62.63 -20.87 -25.29
CA ILE A 23 62.15 -20.41 -26.59
C ILE A 23 61.25 -19.17 -26.42
N ILE A 24 60.46 -19.09 -25.34
CA ILE A 24 59.58 -17.95 -25.08
C ILE A 24 60.36 -16.71 -24.58
N GLN A 25 61.43 -16.90 -23.79
CA GLN A 25 62.27 -15.78 -23.34
C GLN A 25 63.04 -15.08 -24.48
N ARG A 26 63.32 -15.78 -25.59
CA ARG A 26 64.01 -15.17 -26.74
C ARG A 26 63.06 -14.50 -27.75
N ALA A 27 61.78 -14.89 -27.74
CA ALA A 27 60.80 -14.38 -28.69
C ALA A 27 60.09 -13.10 -28.20
N ASN A 28 59.82 -12.97 -26.89
CA ASN A 28 59.22 -11.73 -26.37
C ASN A 28 59.36 -11.61 -24.82
N PRO A 29 60.44 -11.00 -24.30
CA PRO A 29 60.65 -10.87 -22.85
C PRO A 29 59.54 -10.06 -22.14
N GLY A 30 58.85 -9.17 -22.86
CA GLY A 30 57.69 -8.44 -22.34
C GLY A 30 56.46 -9.32 -22.11
N LEU A 31 56.30 -10.41 -22.88
CA LEU A 31 55.18 -11.33 -22.72
C LEU A 31 55.34 -12.23 -21.48
N TYR A 32 56.58 -12.60 -21.14
CA TYR A 32 56.86 -13.38 -19.92
C TYR A 32 56.61 -12.56 -18.65
N ASP A 33 57.03 -11.29 -18.64
CA ASP A 33 56.79 -10.37 -17.52
C ASP A 33 55.29 -10.00 -17.41
N MET A 34 54.59 -9.87 -18.56
CA MET A 34 53.15 -9.66 -18.62
C MET A 34 52.34 -10.89 -18.16
N ILE A 35 52.79 -12.11 -18.44
CA ILE A 35 52.11 -13.33 -17.96
C ILE A 35 52.38 -13.53 -16.47
N THR A 36 53.60 -13.32 -16.00
CA THR A 36 53.97 -13.61 -14.60
C THR A 36 53.41 -12.56 -13.64
N ASN A 37 53.51 -11.26 -13.98
CA ASN A 37 52.96 -10.19 -13.15
C ASN A 37 51.47 -9.91 -13.45
N GLY A 38 51.02 -10.15 -14.69
CA GLY A 38 49.62 -9.98 -15.09
C GLY A 38 48.70 -11.05 -14.51
N ILE A 39 49.16 -12.28 -14.25
CA ILE A 39 48.35 -13.31 -13.56
C ILE A 39 48.11 -12.94 -12.09
N LEU A 40 49.08 -12.33 -11.40
CA LEU A 40 48.93 -11.88 -10.02
C LEU A 40 47.97 -10.67 -9.91
N GLN A 41 48.09 -9.69 -10.81
CA GLN A 41 47.16 -8.55 -10.86
C GLN A 41 45.78 -8.93 -11.39
N ALA A 42 45.68 -9.89 -12.32
CA ALA A 42 44.42 -10.41 -12.80
C ALA A 42 43.72 -11.23 -11.71
N GLY A 43 44.44 -11.99 -10.89
CA GLY A 43 43.87 -12.68 -9.72
C GLY A 43 43.25 -11.70 -8.72
N VAL A 44 43.99 -10.65 -8.33
CA VAL A 44 43.47 -9.62 -7.41
C VAL A 44 42.32 -8.82 -8.04
N SER A 45 42.38 -8.51 -9.34
CA SER A 45 41.32 -7.80 -10.05
C SER A 45 40.08 -8.67 -10.28
N PHE A 46 40.26 -9.97 -10.50
CA PHE A 46 39.20 -10.96 -10.63
C PHE A 46 38.53 -11.22 -9.28
N ASP A 47 39.28 -11.36 -8.20
CA ASP A 47 38.73 -11.49 -6.84
C ASP A 47 37.99 -10.22 -6.41
N LYS A 48 38.53 -9.03 -6.73
CA LYS A 48 37.83 -7.75 -6.51
C LYS A 48 36.56 -7.64 -7.36
N SER A 49 36.60 -8.10 -8.61
CA SER A 49 35.43 -8.11 -9.50
C SER A 49 34.40 -9.14 -9.07
N LYS A 50 34.82 -10.29 -8.53
CA LYS A 50 33.95 -11.31 -7.96
C LYS A 50 33.28 -10.82 -6.68
N LEU A 51 34.03 -10.19 -5.78
CA LEU A 51 33.49 -9.51 -4.60
C LEU A 51 32.52 -8.39 -5.00
N SER A 52 32.80 -7.65 -6.06
CA SER A 52 31.90 -6.64 -6.60
C SER A 52 30.65 -7.25 -7.24
N CYS A 53 30.75 -8.38 -7.94
CA CYS A 53 29.62 -9.11 -8.51
C CYS A 53 28.78 -9.78 -7.42
N GLU A 54 29.39 -10.33 -6.38
CA GLU A 54 28.70 -10.90 -5.22
C GLU A 54 28.02 -9.81 -4.39
N ALA A 55 28.67 -8.68 -4.17
CA ALA A 55 28.06 -7.52 -3.51
C ALA A 55 26.93 -6.93 -4.37
N MET A 56 27.10 -6.87 -5.68
CA MET A 56 26.08 -6.39 -6.62
C MET A 56 24.92 -7.38 -6.74
N SER A 57 25.16 -8.69 -6.80
CA SER A 57 24.12 -9.72 -6.86
C SER A 57 23.35 -9.83 -5.56
N LYS A 58 24.03 -9.71 -4.41
CA LYS A 58 23.39 -9.60 -3.10
C LYS A 58 22.51 -8.36 -3.06
N LYS A 59 23.02 -7.19 -3.48
CA LYS A 59 22.24 -5.95 -3.55
C LYS A 59 21.08 -6.05 -4.55
N LEU A 60 21.22 -6.79 -5.65
CA LEU A 60 20.16 -7.04 -6.64
C LEU A 60 19.11 -8.00 -6.08
N ALA A 61 19.49 -9.03 -5.32
CA ALA A 61 18.60 -9.95 -4.63
C ALA A 61 17.84 -9.26 -3.49
N ASP A 62 18.52 -8.40 -2.73
CA ASP A 62 17.92 -7.53 -1.70
C ASP A 62 16.89 -6.59 -2.35
N TYR A 63 17.22 -6.02 -3.51
CA TYR A 63 16.34 -5.11 -4.26
C TYR A 63 15.14 -5.81 -4.94
N THR A 64 15.29 -7.08 -5.32
CA THR A 64 14.25 -7.83 -6.05
C THR A 64 13.38 -8.70 -5.15
N MET A 65 13.86 -9.11 -3.97
CA MET A 65 13.08 -9.97 -3.06
C MET A 65 12.92 -9.44 -1.64
N GLY A 66 13.60 -8.37 -1.20
CA GLY A 66 13.30 -7.61 0.03
C GLY A 66 13.20 -8.39 1.37
N ASP A 67 13.37 -9.70 1.36
CA ASP A 67 13.21 -10.64 2.48
C ASP A 67 14.57 -10.99 3.12
N SER A 68 15.66 -10.79 2.39
CA SER A 68 17.02 -11.03 2.86
C SER A 68 17.37 -10.18 4.08
N ALA A 69 16.96 -8.91 4.12
CA ALA A 69 17.15 -8.04 5.29
C ALA A 69 16.42 -8.58 6.54
N TRP A 70 15.25 -9.17 6.36
CA TRP A 70 14.49 -9.81 7.43
C TRP A 70 15.15 -11.10 7.91
N THR A 71 15.63 -11.93 6.97
CA THR A 71 16.45 -13.11 7.27
C THR A 71 17.74 -12.73 8.01
N GLU A 72 18.43 -11.68 7.59
CA GLU A 72 19.64 -11.17 8.26
C GLU A 72 19.33 -10.65 9.66
N SER A 73 18.19 -9.98 9.86
CA SER A 73 17.73 -9.54 11.18
C SER A 73 17.47 -10.74 12.09
N ALA A 74 16.78 -11.78 11.61
CA ALA A 74 16.50 -12.98 12.39
C ALA A 74 17.78 -13.76 12.73
N VAL A 75 18.68 -13.93 11.75
CA VAL A 75 20.00 -14.55 11.95
C VAL A 75 20.84 -13.76 12.96
N GLY A 76 20.76 -12.43 12.91
CA GLY A 76 21.43 -11.55 13.87
C GLY A 76 20.88 -11.71 15.29
N ASP A 77 19.57 -11.85 15.44
CA ASP A 77 18.92 -12.12 16.73
C ASP A 77 19.32 -13.50 17.29
N GLU A 78 19.27 -14.56 16.46
CA GLU A 78 19.72 -15.90 16.83
C GLU A 78 21.17 -15.90 17.31
N TYR A 79 22.04 -15.18 16.60
CA TYR A 79 23.44 -15.04 16.96
C TYR A 79 23.62 -14.31 18.30
N ARG A 80 22.90 -13.20 18.53
CA ARG A 80 22.94 -12.48 19.82
C ARG A 80 22.46 -13.36 20.97
N ASP A 81 21.37 -14.10 20.77
CA ASP A 81 20.81 -14.99 21.79
C ASP A 81 21.78 -16.14 22.12
N ALA A 82 22.47 -16.68 21.12
CA ALA A 82 23.51 -17.69 21.32
C ALA A 82 24.75 -17.15 22.04
N ILE A 83 25.18 -15.92 21.77
CA ILE A 83 26.26 -15.25 22.52
C ILE A 83 25.87 -15.04 23.98
N ASN A 84 24.66 -14.53 24.22
CA ASN A 84 24.16 -14.29 25.57
C ASN A 84 24.08 -15.58 26.38
N ARG A 85 23.62 -16.68 25.77
CA ARG A 85 23.58 -18.02 26.41
C ARG A 85 24.98 -18.60 26.67
N SER A 86 25.96 -18.26 25.84
CA SER A 86 27.34 -18.77 25.97
C SER A 86 28.25 -17.90 26.86
N GLY A 87 27.75 -16.77 27.37
CA GLY A 87 28.50 -15.88 28.25
C GLY A 87 29.61 -15.08 27.54
N GLY A 88 29.49 -14.86 26.22
CA GLY A 88 30.48 -14.08 25.45
C GLY A 88 31.66 -14.87 24.88
N ASP A 89 31.58 -16.20 24.80
CA ASP A 89 32.61 -17.05 24.21
C ASP A 89 32.70 -16.84 22.69
N ALA A 90 33.81 -16.24 22.23
CA ALA A 90 34.03 -15.90 20.83
C ALA A 90 34.03 -17.12 19.88
N THR A 91 34.44 -18.30 20.35
CA THR A 91 34.46 -19.51 19.52
C THR A 91 33.08 -20.11 19.35
N ARG A 92 32.27 -20.08 20.42
CA ARG A 92 30.86 -20.48 20.36
C ARG A 92 30.02 -19.46 19.61
N ALA A 93 30.39 -18.18 19.69
CA ALA A 93 29.78 -17.14 18.86
C ALA A 93 29.96 -17.48 17.37
N GLU A 94 31.19 -17.70 16.90
CA GLU A 94 31.41 -18.01 15.47
C GLU A 94 30.67 -19.28 15.03
N GLN A 95 30.66 -20.33 15.87
CA GLN A 95 29.86 -21.53 15.61
C GLN A 95 28.35 -21.27 15.58
N ALA A 96 27.85 -20.34 16.40
CA ALA A 96 26.45 -19.96 16.41
C ALA A 96 26.05 -19.17 15.16
N LYS A 97 26.94 -18.31 14.66
CA LYS A 97 26.74 -17.57 13.40
C LYS A 97 26.62 -18.51 12.21
N ASP A 98 27.46 -19.54 12.14
CA ASP A 98 27.43 -20.54 11.07
C ASP A 98 26.18 -21.44 11.15
N LYS A 99 25.63 -21.62 12.36
CA LYS A 99 24.43 -22.44 12.60
C LYS A 99 23.12 -21.66 12.53
N ALA A 100 23.16 -20.32 12.52
CA ALA A 100 21.95 -19.50 12.48
C ALA A 100 21.22 -19.72 11.14
N THR A 101 19.98 -20.21 11.22
CA THR A 101 19.15 -20.57 10.06
C THR A 101 18.05 -19.55 9.79
N GLY A 102 17.77 -18.65 10.74
CA GLY A 102 16.62 -17.74 10.69
C GLY A 102 15.29 -18.41 11.05
N GLU A 103 15.32 -19.65 11.54
CA GLU A 103 14.14 -20.40 11.99
C GLU A 103 13.54 -19.86 13.30
N GLU A 104 14.31 -19.19 14.16
CA GLU A 104 13.79 -18.58 15.39
C GLU A 104 12.97 -17.31 15.12
N GLY A 105 13.03 -16.75 13.91
CA GLY A 105 12.30 -15.54 13.53
C GLY A 105 12.97 -14.25 13.99
N ALA A 106 12.50 -13.12 13.44
CA ALA A 106 12.93 -11.81 13.89
C ALA A 106 12.08 -11.35 15.08
N THR A 107 12.70 -10.63 16.03
CA THR A 107 11.94 -9.93 17.06
C THR A 107 11.05 -8.88 16.42
N TRP A 108 9.75 -8.92 16.68
CA TRP A 108 8.74 -8.12 15.98
C TRP A 108 7.79 -7.42 16.97
N ILE A 109 6.67 -6.88 16.48
CA ILE A 109 5.71 -6.07 17.25
C ILE A 109 5.45 -6.65 18.64
N GLY A 110 5.64 -5.83 19.67
CA GLY A 110 5.46 -6.23 21.07
C GLY A 110 6.50 -7.22 21.59
N GLY A 111 7.67 -7.31 20.95
CA GLY A 111 8.80 -8.18 21.33
C GLY A 111 8.58 -9.65 21.00
N LYS A 112 7.57 -10.00 20.19
CA LYS A 112 7.27 -11.39 19.81
C LYS A 112 8.08 -11.80 18.59
N LYS A 113 8.54 -13.05 18.54
CA LYS A 113 9.19 -13.59 17.34
C LYS A 113 8.16 -13.83 16.22
N ALA A 114 8.51 -13.45 15.00
CA ALA A 114 7.69 -13.67 13.80
C ALA A 114 8.56 -14.02 12.58
N GLY A 115 7.94 -14.63 11.57
CA GLY A 115 8.57 -14.99 10.29
C GLY A 115 9.36 -16.30 10.31
N GLY A 116 9.64 -16.85 11.50
CA GLY A 116 10.35 -18.12 11.69
C GLY A 116 9.48 -19.37 11.54
N LYS A 117 10.05 -20.51 11.91
CA LYS A 117 9.41 -21.83 11.84
C LYS A 117 8.32 -21.97 12.90
N GLY A 118 7.12 -22.36 12.48
CA GLY A 118 5.96 -22.49 13.36
C GLY A 118 5.37 -21.13 13.82
N GLN A 119 5.88 -20.03 13.27
CA GLN A 119 5.42 -18.67 13.57
C GLN A 119 4.53 -18.13 12.44
N PRO A 120 3.67 -17.13 12.71
CA PRO A 120 3.04 -16.36 11.64
C PRO A 120 4.10 -15.63 10.80
N ALA A 121 3.80 -15.34 9.54
CA ALA A 121 4.66 -14.50 8.73
C ALA A 121 4.72 -13.08 9.31
N ILE A 122 5.81 -12.37 9.02
CA ILE A 122 5.85 -10.93 9.26
C ILE A 122 5.03 -10.29 8.15
N GLN A 123 3.99 -9.53 8.52
CA GLN A 123 3.12 -8.82 7.60
C GLN A 123 3.21 -7.34 7.92
N PRO A 124 4.20 -6.61 7.35
CA PRO A 124 4.58 -5.30 7.86
C PRO A 124 3.40 -4.33 7.94
N VAL A 125 2.56 -4.27 6.90
CA VAL A 125 1.43 -3.34 6.86
C VAL A 125 0.37 -3.74 7.87
N ARG A 126 -0.03 -5.01 7.90
CA ARG A 126 -1.00 -5.53 8.87
C ARG A 126 -0.52 -5.33 10.30
N ASP A 127 0.70 -5.74 10.60
CA ASP A 127 1.24 -5.77 11.96
C ASP A 127 1.44 -4.35 12.50
N MET A 128 2.00 -3.44 11.70
CA MET A 128 2.12 -2.03 12.06
C MET A 128 0.75 -1.37 12.21
N ALA A 129 -0.22 -1.70 11.35
CA ALA A 129 -1.58 -1.18 11.48
C ALA A 129 -2.25 -1.62 12.79
N LYS A 130 -2.09 -2.89 13.18
CA LYS A 130 -2.61 -3.39 14.46
C LYS A 130 -1.93 -2.68 15.64
N ALA A 131 -0.61 -2.57 15.61
CA ALA A 131 0.16 -1.90 16.64
C ALA A 131 -0.25 -0.43 16.78
N GLY A 132 -0.29 0.30 15.66
CA GLY A 132 -0.63 1.72 15.61
C GLY A 132 -2.05 2.00 16.07
N TYR A 133 -3.04 1.18 15.66
CA TYR A 133 -4.41 1.31 16.16
C TYR A 133 -4.47 1.12 17.67
N ASN A 134 -3.79 0.10 18.21
CA ASN A 134 -3.76 -0.16 19.64
C ASN A 134 -3.08 0.99 20.41
N MET A 135 -1.94 1.48 19.93
CA MET A 135 -1.21 2.59 20.54
C MET A 135 -2.05 3.87 20.58
N LEU A 136 -2.75 4.20 19.49
CA LEU A 136 -3.65 5.36 19.43
C LEU A 136 -4.81 5.27 20.43
N ASN A 137 -5.18 4.05 20.85
CA ASN A 137 -6.27 3.80 21.78
C ASN A 137 -5.78 3.39 23.19
N GLY A 138 -4.49 3.53 23.49
CA GLY A 138 -3.92 3.17 24.79
C GLY A 138 -4.03 1.67 25.13
N GLN A 139 -4.18 0.81 24.12
CA GLN A 139 -4.22 -0.64 24.28
C GLN A 139 -2.82 -1.25 24.14
N PRO A 140 -2.57 -2.45 24.70
CA PRO A 140 -1.36 -3.21 24.41
C PRO A 140 -1.18 -3.41 22.90
N VAL A 141 0.05 -3.27 22.38
CA VAL A 141 0.33 -3.27 20.93
C VAL A 141 -0.14 -4.54 20.21
N THR A 142 -0.24 -5.68 20.90
CA THR A 142 -0.73 -6.95 20.35
C THR A 142 -2.20 -7.26 20.70
N SER A 143 -2.96 -6.28 21.18
CA SER A 143 -4.38 -6.45 21.52
C SER A 143 -5.24 -6.66 20.28
N ASN A 144 -6.27 -7.51 20.41
CA ASN A 144 -7.37 -7.64 19.44
C ASN A 144 -8.71 -7.19 20.06
N SER A 145 -8.68 -6.58 21.24
CA SER A 145 -9.89 -6.14 21.94
C SER A 145 -10.54 -4.97 21.20
N SER A 146 -11.87 -4.95 21.22
CA SER A 146 -12.62 -3.81 20.66
C SER A 146 -12.56 -2.60 21.58
N VAL A 147 -12.55 -1.41 21.01
CA VAL A 147 -12.68 -0.15 21.76
C VAL A 147 -14.17 0.14 21.92
N THR A 148 -14.64 0.33 23.15
CA THR A 148 -16.03 0.70 23.42
C THR A 148 -16.28 2.17 23.06
N SER A 149 -17.52 2.54 22.75
CA SER A 149 -17.87 3.93 22.45
C SER A 149 -17.50 4.90 23.57
N SER A 150 -17.57 4.46 24.84
CA SER A 150 -17.20 5.25 26.01
C SER A 150 -15.69 5.45 26.19
N ALA A 151 -14.87 4.55 25.64
CA ALA A 151 -13.40 4.62 25.70
C ALA A 151 -12.80 5.22 24.43
N CYS A 152 -13.62 5.49 23.42
CA CYS A 152 -13.19 5.99 22.13
C CYS A 152 -13.01 7.52 22.15
N ASN A 153 -11.76 7.97 22.24
CA ASN A 153 -11.39 9.39 22.32
C ASN A 153 -10.80 9.97 21.00
N GLY A 154 -10.82 9.22 19.90
CA GLY A 154 -10.23 9.65 18.63
C GLY A 154 -10.96 9.13 17.39
N SER A 155 -10.65 9.66 16.21
CA SER A 155 -11.33 9.28 14.96
C SER A 155 -11.09 7.82 14.55
N SER A 156 -9.93 7.24 14.90
CA SER A 156 -9.59 5.86 14.53
C SER A 156 -10.55 4.82 15.10
N CYS A 157 -10.97 4.95 16.38
CA CYS A 157 -11.91 4.04 17.02
C CYS A 157 -13.38 4.30 16.64
N GLN A 158 -13.69 5.48 16.09
CA GLN A 158 -15.01 5.77 15.52
C GLN A 158 -15.17 5.08 14.16
N ILE A 159 -14.08 4.96 13.40
CA ILE A 159 -14.05 4.34 12.07
C ILE A 159 -13.89 2.82 12.18
N PHE A 160 -12.96 2.34 13.01
CA PHE A 160 -12.66 0.92 13.16
C PHE A 160 -12.95 0.44 14.58
N LYS A 161 -13.66 -0.69 14.70
CA LYS A 161 -14.06 -1.27 15.99
C LYS A 161 -12.89 -1.83 16.81
N ASN A 162 -11.87 -2.36 16.14
CA ASN A 162 -10.69 -2.97 16.74
C ASN A 162 -9.49 -2.94 15.78
N SER A 163 -8.33 -3.38 16.27
CA SER A 163 -7.07 -3.42 15.52
C SER A 163 -7.14 -4.29 14.27
N ASP A 164 -7.90 -5.39 14.31
CA ASP A 164 -8.02 -6.34 13.20
C ASP A 164 -8.85 -5.77 12.02
N ALA A 165 -9.93 -5.07 12.35
CA ALA A 165 -10.74 -4.34 11.37
C ALA A 165 -9.94 -3.21 10.72
N ALA A 166 -9.17 -2.46 11.51
CA ALA A 166 -8.28 -1.42 11.00
C ALA A 166 -7.22 -2.00 10.05
N ALA A 167 -6.52 -3.04 10.47
CA ALA A 167 -5.47 -3.66 9.68
C ALA A 167 -6.00 -4.30 8.39
N THR A 168 -7.14 -4.97 8.44
CA THR A 168 -7.77 -5.56 7.24
C THR A 168 -8.15 -4.48 6.23
N ALA A 169 -8.74 -3.37 6.68
CA ALA A 169 -9.07 -2.26 5.79
C ALA A 169 -7.82 -1.60 5.18
N ILE A 170 -6.76 -1.41 5.98
CA ILE A 170 -5.50 -0.83 5.51
C ILE A 170 -4.83 -1.75 4.48
N VAL A 171 -4.78 -3.06 4.74
CA VAL A 171 -4.22 -4.05 3.81
C VAL A 171 -5.05 -4.12 2.52
N GLN A 172 -6.37 -3.97 2.59
CA GLN A 172 -7.20 -3.91 1.39
C GLN A 172 -6.84 -2.72 0.50
N VAL A 173 -6.57 -1.54 1.08
CA VAL A 173 -6.23 -0.33 0.33
C VAL A 173 -4.79 -0.38 -0.20
N LEU A 174 -3.82 -0.71 0.67
CA LEU A 174 -2.39 -0.57 0.37
C LEU A 174 -1.70 -1.86 -0.06
N GLY A 175 -2.34 -3.01 0.15
CA GLY A 175 -1.72 -4.31 0.02
C GLY A 175 -0.79 -4.65 1.19
N ASP A 176 -0.27 -5.86 1.18
CA ASP A 176 0.73 -6.34 2.13
C ASP A 176 1.55 -7.50 1.53
N ARG A 177 2.63 -7.88 2.21
CA ARG A 177 3.42 -9.06 1.88
C ARG A 177 3.68 -9.90 3.12
N SER A 178 3.79 -11.20 2.91
CA SER A 178 4.12 -12.16 3.94
C SER A 178 5.59 -12.54 3.86
N ILE A 179 6.31 -12.17 4.91
CA ILE A 179 7.77 -12.26 4.97
C ILE A 179 8.17 -13.42 5.89
N ARG A 180 9.14 -14.19 5.42
CA ARG A 180 9.74 -15.33 6.12
C ARG A 180 11.23 -15.13 6.29
N THR A 181 11.74 -15.59 7.43
CA THR A 181 13.13 -15.34 7.83
C THR A 181 14.04 -16.54 7.66
N CYS A 182 13.51 -17.73 7.34
CA CYS A 182 14.34 -18.91 7.13
C CYS A 182 15.21 -18.75 5.87
N LYS A 183 16.51 -19.08 5.99
CA LYS A 183 17.41 -19.22 4.83
C LYS A 183 16.91 -20.28 3.85
N ASP A 184 16.47 -21.41 4.38
CA ASP A 184 15.74 -22.43 3.63
C ASP A 184 14.23 -22.18 3.75
N LYS A 185 13.62 -21.70 2.65
CA LYS A 185 12.20 -21.33 2.62
C LYS A 185 11.28 -22.49 3.01
N SER A 186 11.68 -23.74 2.75
CA SER A 186 10.88 -24.93 3.09
C SER A 186 10.69 -25.13 4.60
N GLN A 187 11.54 -24.53 5.43
CA GLN A 187 11.44 -24.61 6.89
C GLN A 187 10.41 -23.63 7.47
N CYS A 188 9.95 -22.65 6.68
CA CYS A 188 9.09 -21.55 7.10
C CYS A 188 7.73 -21.54 6.36
N GLU A 189 7.08 -22.70 6.21
CA GLU A 189 5.82 -22.85 5.47
C GLU A 189 4.55 -22.89 6.36
N SER A 190 4.68 -22.68 7.68
CA SER A 190 3.56 -22.76 8.64
C SER A 190 2.48 -21.69 8.41
N GLY A 191 1.23 -21.89 8.84
CA GLY A 191 0.23 -20.79 8.84
C GLY A 191 -0.56 -20.56 7.54
N GLY A 192 -0.50 -21.50 6.59
CA GLY A 192 -1.35 -21.50 5.40
C GLY A 192 -0.88 -20.59 4.26
N THR A 193 -1.67 -20.53 3.19
CA THR A 193 -1.32 -19.85 1.92
C THR A 193 -1.00 -18.38 2.13
N ASP A 194 -1.73 -17.71 3.01
CA ASP A 194 -1.59 -16.28 3.26
C ASP A 194 -0.29 -15.95 4.00
N ASN A 195 0.34 -16.94 4.64
CA ASN A 195 1.61 -16.80 5.33
C ASN A 195 2.76 -17.47 4.54
N ALA A 196 2.51 -17.99 3.34
CA ALA A 196 3.54 -18.66 2.57
C ALA A 196 4.68 -17.70 2.17
N PRO A 197 5.93 -18.18 2.02
CA PRO A 197 7.04 -17.36 1.54
C PRO A 197 6.69 -16.66 0.20
N GLY A 198 6.73 -15.34 0.17
CA GLY A 198 6.42 -14.55 -1.02
C GLY A 198 4.92 -14.38 -1.32
N ALA A 199 4.03 -14.82 -0.43
CA ALA A 199 2.61 -14.47 -0.53
C ALA A 199 2.44 -12.94 -0.41
N SER A 200 1.56 -12.38 -1.23
CA SER A 200 1.29 -10.94 -1.24
C SER A 200 -0.18 -10.67 -1.55
N VAL A 201 -0.67 -9.58 -0.96
CA VAL A 201 -2.02 -9.05 -1.21
C VAL A 201 -1.85 -7.73 -1.96
N ALA A 202 -2.48 -7.63 -3.13
CA ALA A 202 -2.50 -6.38 -3.89
C ALA A 202 -3.49 -5.39 -3.25
N GLY A 203 -3.06 -4.14 -3.11
CA GLY A 203 -3.93 -3.06 -2.67
C GLY A 203 -4.88 -2.60 -3.78
N THR A 204 -6.13 -2.33 -3.45
CA THR A 204 -7.14 -1.87 -4.39
C THR A 204 -7.27 -0.35 -4.47
N GLY A 205 -6.55 0.40 -3.63
CA GLY A 205 -6.76 1.83 -3.44
C GLY A 205 -8.13 2.14 -2.80
N PHE A 206 -8.54 3.41 -2.85
CA PHE A 206 -9.79 3.87 -2.23
C PHE A 206 -11.04 3.75 -3.11
N GLY A 207 -10.90 3.42 -4.39
CA GLY A 207 -12.03 3.31 -5.33
C GLY A 207 -13.18 2.43 -4.79
N PRO A 208 -12.93 1.16 -4.43
CA PRO A 208 -13.98 0.29 -3.89
C PRO A 208 -14.64 0.83 -2.62
N LEU A 209 -13.87 1.45 -1.71
CA LEU A 209 -14.40 2.03 -0.48
C LEU A 209 -15.32 3.23 -0.78
N LEU A 210 -14.94 4.06 -1.75
CA LEU A 210 -15.73 5.21 -2.20
C LEU A 210 -17.04 4.76 -2.86
N ASP A 211 -16.98 3.75 -3.73
CA ASP A 211 -18.15 3.22 -4.44
C ASP A 211 -19.14 2.59 -3.46
N GLU A 212 -18.65 1.78 -2.50
CA GLU A 212 -19.48 1.18 -1.45
C GLU A 212 -20.12 2.24 -0.57
N SER A 213 -19.35 3.24 -0.12
CA SER A 213 -19.86 4.35 0.71
C SER A 213 -20.91 5.18 -0.04
N THR A 214 -20.71 5.40 -1.35
CA THR A 214 -21.66 6.11 -2.21
C THR A 214 -22.96 5.33 -2.32
N LYS A 215 -22.88 4.01 -2.53
CA LYS A 215 -24.06 3.14 -2.61
C LYS A 215 -24.84 3.14 -1.29
N VAL A 216 -24.16 2.94 -0.16
CA VAL A 216 -24.79 2.96 1.18
C VAL A 216 -25.49 4.29 1.43
N ASN A 217 -24.82 5.42 1.12
CA ASN A 217 -25.41 6.74 1.28
C ASN A 217 -26.60 6.96 0.36
N LEU A 218 -26.53 6.52 -0.90
CA LEU A 218 -27.61 6.68 -1.87
C LEU A 218 -28.87 5.94 -1.41
N GLU A 219 -28.72 4.68 -0.99
CA GLU A 219 -29.84 3.87 -0.47
C GLU A 219 -30.45 4.50 0.79
N ALA A 220 -29.62 4.93 1.73
CA ALA A 220 -30.06 5.55 2.98
C ALA A 220 -30.76 6.89 2.75
N LEU A 221 -30.17 7.79 1.95
CA LEU A 221 -30.76 9.09 1.63
C LEU A 221 -32.05 8.96 0.84
N SER A 222 -32.11 8.04 -0.13
CA SER A 222 -33.34 7.79 -0.90
C SER A 222 -34.49 7.34 0.01
N LYS A 223 -34.19 6.46 0.98
CA LYS A 223 -35.16 6.03 1.99
C LYS A 223 -35.59 7.19 2.91
N LEU A 224 -34.64 7.99 3.38
CA LEU A 224 -34.91 9.15 4.23
C LEU A 224 -35.80 10.18 3.52
N VAL A 225 -35.52 10.50 2.25
CA VAL A 225 -36.29 11.47 1.46
C VAL A 225 -37.67 10.92 1.07
N SER A 226 -37.83 9.61 0.84
CA SER A 226 -39.14 9.01 0.50
C SER A 226 -40.03 8.72 1.71
N SER A 227 -39.46 8.57 2.91
CA SER A 227 -40.22 8.30 4.13
C SER A 227 -41.08 9.49 4.59
N GLN A 228 -42.28 9.20 5.12
CA GLN A 228 -43.10 10.19 5.81
C GLN A 228 -42.76 10.19 7.30
N GLY A 229 -42.26 11.32 7.81
CA GLY A 229 -41.87 11.48 9.20
C GLY A 229 -40.50 12.14 9.37
N ALA A 230 -40.23 12.67 10.56
CA ALA A 230 -38.96 13.33 10.86
C ALA A 230 -37.84 12.27 11.00
N PRO A 231 -36.71 12.41 10.27
CA PRO A 231 -35.55 11.53 10.44
C PRO A 231 -35.09 11.45 11.89
N SER A 232 -34.85 10.23 12.35
CA SER A 232 -34.24 9.96 13.65
C SER A 232 -32.71 10.12 13.60
N ALA A 233 -32.09 10.39 14.75
CA ALA A 233 -30.63 10.48 14.85
C ALA A 233 -29.94 9.14 14.47
N GLU A 234 -30.61 8.01 14.74
CA GLU A 234 -30.10 6.68 14.39
C GLU A 234 -30.09 6.47 12.86
N GLU A 235 -31.13 6.91 12.15
CA GLU A 235 -31.16 6.80 10.69
C GLU A 235 -30.14 7.72 10.03
N LEU A 236 -29.96 8.94 10.54
CA LEU A 236 -28.93 9.86 10.07
C LEU A 236 -27.52 9.32 10.37
N GLY A 237 -27.32 8.64 11.50
CA GLY A 237 -26.06 8.02 11.88
C GLY A 237 -25.64 6.80 11.02
N LYS A 238 -26.54 6.29 10.15
CA LYS A 238 -26.20 5.22 9.19
C LYS A 238 -25.46 5.76 7.97
N LEU A 239 -25.52 7.07 7.72
CA LEU A 239 -24.82 7.70 6.61
C LEU A 239 -23.32 7.69 6.85
N LYS A 240 -22.57 7.35 5.80
CA LYS A 240 -21.13 7.46 5.71
C LYS A 240 -20.78 8.89 5.36
N THR A 241 -20.78 9.76 6.36
CA THR A 241 -20.63 11.21 6.18
C THR A 241 -19.21 11.71 6.44
N GLY A 242 -18.40 10.91 7.12
CA GLY A 242 -17.23 11.43 7.82
C GLY A 242 -17.63 12.59 8.76
N GLY A 243 -16.77 13.61 8.84
CA GLY A 243 -16.98 14.82 9.63
C GLY A 243 -18.05 15.79 9.11
N LEU A 244 -18.90 15.40 8.15
CA LEU A 244 -19.97 16.25 7.59
C LEU A 244 -21.37 15.79 8.06
N PRO A 245 -21.81 16.14 9.28
CA PRO A 245 -23.08 15.65 9.80
C PRO A 245 -24.26 16.12 8.94
N VAL A 246 -25.11 15.18 8.54
CA VAL A 246 -26.39 15.48 7.86
C VAL A 246 -27.45 15.71 8.93
N THR A 247 -28.09 16.88 8.88
CA THR A 247 -29.14 17.24 9.83
C THR A 247 -30.53 16.94 9.27
N ARG A 248 -31.52 16.88 10.17
CA ARG A 248 -32.94 16.78 9.79
C ARG A 248 -33.35 17.81 8.74
N GLY A 249 -32.96 19.07 8.94
CA GLY A 249 -33.34 20.16 8.04
C GLY A 249 -32.82 19.97 6.61
N VAL A 250 -31.66 19.32 6.42
CA VAL A 250 -31.15 18.96 5.09
C VAL A 250 -32.06 17.94 4.41
N ILE A 251 -32.53 16.92 5.14
CA ILE A 251 -33.45 15.92 4.58
C ILE A 251 -34.81 16.54 4.26
N GLU A 252 -35.33 17.42 5.10
CA GLU A 252 -36.59 18.13 4.86
C GLU A 252 -36.48 19.04 3.64
N ALA A 253 -35.41 19.82 3.53
CA ALA A 253 -35.14 20.63 2.34
C ALA A 253 -35.05 19.78 1.05
N LEU A 254 -34.42 18.61 1.11
CA LEU A 254 -34.38 17.68 -0.02
C LEU A 254 -35.77 17.12 -0.38
N ARG A 255 -36.69 16.97 0.57
CA ARG A 255 -38.05 16.46 0.28
C ARG A 255 -38.89 17.45 -0.50
N ASP A 256 -38.72 18.73 -0.17
CA ASP A 256 -39.47 19.85 -0.72
C ASP A 256 -38.94 20.30 -2.09
N ASP A 257 -37.74 19.85 -2.48
CA ASP A 257 -37.12 20.17 -3.76
C ASP A 257 -37.67 19.32 -4.92
N THR A 258 -37.90 19.95 -6.07
CA THR A 258 -38.36 19.29 -7.30
C THR A 258 -37.32 18.35 -7.90
N ASP A 259 -36.03 18.65 -7.75
CA ASP A 259 -34.90 17.90 -8.31
C ASP A 259 -34.25 16.96 -7.28
N LYS A 260 -34.98 16.62 -6.22
CA LYS A 260 -34.50 15.83 -5.06
C LYS A 260 -33.72 14.58 -5.40
N ASN A 261 -34.07 13.86 -6.46
CA ASN A 261 -33.36 12.63 -6.86
C ASN A 261 -31.92 12.93 -7.29
N ALA A 262 -31.71 14.01 -8.07
CA ALA A 262 -30.38 14.44 -8.50
C ALA A 262 -29.56 14.98 -7.32
N LEU A 263 -30.20 15.74 -6.43
CA LEU A 263 -29.57 16.27 -5.22
C LEU A 263 -29.17 15.15 -4.25
N VAL A 264 -30.01 14.12 -4.07
CA VAL A 264 -29.70 12.93 -3.27
C VAL A 264 -28.49 12.19 -3.83
N GLN A 265 -28.44 11.96 -5.15
CA GLN A 265 -27.31 11.29 -5.77
C GLN A 265 -26.00 12.08 -5.60
N ARG A 266 -26.06 13.39 -5.75
CA ARG A 266 -24.91 14.28 -5.54
C ARG A 266 -24.46 14.28 -4.08
N LEU A 267 -25.38 14.48 -3.15
CA LEU A 267 -25.09 14.49 -1.72
C LEU A 267 -24.49 13.15 -1.27
N ALA A 268 -25.02 12.02 -1.75
CA ALA A 268 -24.48 10.70 -1.44
C ALA A 268 -23.00 10.57 -1.80
N GLY A 269 -22.61 11.03 -2.99
CA GLY A 269 -21.22 11.02 -3.45
C GLY A 269 -20.32 11.99 -2.70
N GLU A 270 -20.81 13.20 -2.37
CA GLU A 270 -20.05 14.18 -1.59
C GLU A 270 -19.78 13.70 -0.15
N LEU A 271 -20.79 13.10 0.51
CA LEU A 271 -20.66 12.50 1.84
C LEU A 271 -19.72 11.29 1.82
N ALA A 272 -19.85 10.42 0.82
CA ALA A 272 -18.99 9.25 0.67
C ALA A 272 -17.54 9.64 0.49
N MET A 273 -17.26 10.67 -0.33
CA MET A 273 -15.91 11.20 -0.53
C MET A 273 -15.32 11.79 0.75
N ALA A 274 -16.12 12.54 1.52
CA ALA A 274 -15.69 13.04 2.83
C ALA A 274 -15.35 11.91 3.80
N HIS A 275 -16.18 10.86 3.84
CA HIS A 275 -15.93 9.66 4.65
C HIS A 275 -14.65 8.93 4.23
N THR A 276 -14.42 8.76 2.92
CA THR A 276 -13.23 8.11 2.39
C THR A 276 -11.96 8.90 2.74
N ILE A 277 -11.97 10.23 2.61
CA ILE A 277 -10.83 11.08 2.97
C ILE A 277 -10.53 10.97 4.48
N GLU A 278 -11.55 11.03 5.33
CA GLU A 278 -11.34 10.89 6.77
C GLU A 278 -10.81 9.50 7.15
N THR A 279 -11.34 8.45 6.50
CA THR A 279 -10.84 7.08 6.65
C THR A 279 -9.37 6.97 6.25
N ALA A 280 -9.00 7.55 5.12
CA ALA A 280 -7.62 7.58 4.63
C ALA A 280 -6.67 8.32 5.59
N LEU A 281 -7.09 9.46 6.13
CA LEU A 281 -6.32 10.20 7.14
C LEU A 281 -6.14 9.40 8.44
N ALA A 282 -7.18 8.66 8.86
CA ALA A 282 -7.09 7.76 10.01
C ALA A 282 -6.12 6.60 9.76
N MET A 283 -6.19 5.97 8.58
CA MET A 283 -5.25 4.93 8.15
C MET A 283 -3.80 5.43 8.17
N ARG A 284 -3.55 6.64 7.67
CA ARG A 284 -2.23 7.28 7.69
C ARG A 284 -1.70 7.42 9.10
N ARG A 285 -2.52 7.98 10.01
CA ARG A 285 -2.14 8.16 11.42
C ARG A 285 -1.88 6.82 12.11
N ILE A 286 -2.68 5.81 11.82
CA ILE A 286 -2.49 4.44 12.33
C ILE A 286 -1.12 3.90 11.90
N LEU A 287 -0.79 3.96 10.61
CA LEU A 287 0.49 3.44 10.09
C LEU A 287 1.70 4.20 10.65
N THR A 288 1.68 5.53 10.62
CA THR A 288 2.77 6.34 11.21
C THR A 288 2.97 6.07 12.69
N THR A 289 1.87 5.81 13.44
CA THR A 289 1.97 5.42 14.85
C THR A 289 2.53 4.00 15.00
N GLY A 290 2.16 3.09 14.10
CA GLY A 290 2.65 1.71 14.07
C GLY A 290 4.15 1.60 13.79
N GLU A 291 4.68 2.41 12.89
CA GLU A 291 6.12 2.55 12.63
C GLU A 291 6.89 3.01 13.87
N SER A 292 6.23 3.76 14.76
CA SER A 292 6.81 4.22 16.01
C SER A 292 6.82 3.15 17.11
N GLU A 293 6.29 1.94 16.85
CA GLU A 293 6.42 0.81 17.78
C GLU A 293 7.91 0.43 17.91
N PRO A 294 8.46 0.27 19.13
CA PRO A 294 9.91 0.15 19.32
C PRO A 294 10.61 -0.98 18.55
N ASN A 295 9.95 -2.13 18.37
CA ASN A 295 10.54 -3.28 17.68
C ASN A 295 10.47 -3.13 16.15
N ALA A 296 9.42 -2.47 15.63
CA ALA A 296 9.36 -2.03 14.24
C ALA A 296 10.38 -0.91 13.96
N ALA A 297 10.43 0.12 14.80
CA ALA A 297 11.32 1.27 14.67
C ALA A 297 12.81 0.89 14.73
N ALA A 298 13.15 -0.18 15.44
CA ALA A 298 14.51 -0.72 15.49
C ALA A 298 14.94 -1.42 14.19
N GLN A 299 14.01 -1.67 13.27
CA GLN A 299 14.23 -2.41 12.03
C GLN A 299 14.14 -1.50 10.82
N LYS A 300 15.29 -1.26 10.17
CA LYS A 300 15.37 -0.41 8.99
C LYS A 300 14.42 -0.87 7.88
N GLN A 301 14.37 -2.16 7.60
CA GLN A 301 13.48 -2.73 6.58
C GLN A 301 11.98 -2.56 6.89
N ALA A 302 11.60 -2.42 8.16
CA ALA A 302 10.23 -2.13 8.56
C ALA A 302 9.86 -0.69 8.25
N ILE A 303 10.73 0.25 8.61
CA ILE A 303 10.55 1.69 8.33
C ILE A 303 10.53 1.94 6.82
N GLU A 304 11.43 1.34 6.04
CA GLU A 304 11.43 1.51 4.57
C GLU A 304 10.15 0.97 3.91
N GLU A 305 9.60 -0.15 4.40
CA GLU A 305 8.31 -0.65 3.91
C GLU A 305 7.16 0.25 4.36
N GLY A 306 7.19 0.73 5.60
CA GLY A 306 6.22 1.67 6.15
C GLY A 306 6.15 2.97 5.34
N ASP A 307 7.31 3.64 5.17
CA ASP A 307 7.45 4.88 4.39
C ASP A 307 6.91 4.70 2.96
N ARG A 308 7.27 3.60 2.30
CA ARG A 308 6.76 3.28 0.94
C ARG A 308 5.23 3.20 0.89
N ARG A 309 4.61 2.66 1.94
CA ARG A 309 3.15 2.48 2.02
C ARG A 309 2.45 3.77 2.41
N ILE A 310 3.03 4.57 3.31
CA ILE A 310 2.56 5.92 3.63
C ILE A 310 2.65 6.82 2.39
N ASP A 311 3.74 6.77 1.62
CA ASP A 311 3.86 7.53 0.38
C ASP A 311 2.80 7.12 -0.66
N SER A 312 2.47 5.82 -0.73
CA SER A 312 1.39 5.34 -1.58
C SER A 312 0.03 5.86 -1.12
N LEU A 313 -0.20 5.87 0.18
CA LEU A 313 -1.40 6.40 0.79
C LEU A 313 -1.54 7.91 0.56
N ASP A 314 -0.44 8.66 0.65
CA ASP A 314 -0.42 10.12 0.42
C ASP A 314 -0.71 10.45 -1.05
N ARG A 315 -0.23 9.64 -2.01
CA ARG A 315 -0.62 9.77 -3.43
C ARG A 315 -2.10 9.49 -3.65
N GLU A 316 -2.65 8.47 -3.01
CA GLU A 316 -4.09 8.15 -3.07
C GLU A 316 -4.94 9.28 -2.45
N LEU A 317 -4.51 9.85 -1.33
CA LEU A 317 -5.15 11.03 -0.71
C LEU A 317 -5.16 12.24 -1.66
N GLN A 318 -4.05 12.50 -2.36
CA GLN A 318 -3.98 13.56 -3.36
C GLN A 318 -4.92 13.28 -4.55
N ALA A 319 -5.01 12.03 -5.01
CA ALA A 319 -5.94 11.64 -6.06
C ALA A 319 -7.39 11.88 -5.65
N LEU A 320 -7.79 11.46 -4.45
CA LEU A 320 -9.13 11.71 -3.90
C LEU A 320 -9.45 13.21 -3.79
N LYS A 321 -8.49 14.01 -3.32
CA LYS A 321 -8.63 15.46 -3.26
C LYS A 321 -8.87 16.07 -4.64
N ASN A 322 -8.06 15.68 -5.63
CA ASN A 322 -8.18 16.18 -7.00
C ASN A 322 -9.53 15.76 -7.61
N GLU A 323 -9.98 14.54 -7.35
CA GLU A 323 -11.29 14.07 -7.78
C GLU A 323 -12.42 14.90 -7.17
N MET A 324 -12.34 15.23 -5.88
CA MET A 324 -13.30 16.10 -5.19
C MET A 324 -13.39 17.48 -5.82
N GLU A 325 -12.23 18.12 -6.03
CA GLU A 325 -12.15 19.46 -6.61
C GLU A 325 -12.70 19.47 -8.05
N LEU A 326 -12.36 18.44 -8.84
CA LEU A 326 -12.88 18.29 -10.20
C LEU A 326 -14.40 18.08 -10.23
N ARG A 327 -14.94 17.21 -9.37
CA ARG A 327 -16.40 16.99 -9.27
C ARG A 327 -17.13 18.28 -8.89
N ARG A 328 -16.59 19.07 -7.95
CA ARG A 328 -17.15 20.38 -7.58
C ARG A 328 -17.14 21.36 -8.74
N ALA A 329 -16.02 21.48 -9.45
CA ALA A 329 -15.87 22.39 -10.59
C ALA A 329 -16.78 22.01 -11.77
N ILE A 330 -16.91 20.71 -12.09
CA ILE A 330 -17.84 20.23 -13.11
C ILE A 330 -19.28 20.59 -12.73
N SER A 331 -19.64 20.37 -11.46
CA SER A 331 -21.00 20.58 -11.02
C SER A 331 -21.40 22.05 -10.94
N SER A 332 -20.49 22.97 -10.63
CA SER A 332 -20.79 24.41 -10.68
C SER A 332 -21.00 24.88 -12.13
N ASN A 333 -20.21 24.35 -13.07
CA ASN A 333 -20.27 24.76 -14.47
C ASN A 333 -21.46 24.16 -15.22
N SER A 334 -21.82 22.90 -14.96
CA SER A 334 -22.95 22.25 -15.64
C SER A 334 -24.29 22.91 -15.33
N LEU A 335 -24.47 23.37 -14.09
CA LEU A 335 -25.67 24.11 -13.67
C LEU A 335 -25.74 25.49 -14.34
N LEU A 336 -24.63 26.23 -14.37
CA LEU A 336 -24.57 27.53 -15.06
C LEU A 336 -24.90 27.40 -16.55
N VAL A 337 -24.30 26.43 -17.25
CA VAL A 337 -24.57 26.19 -18.69
C VAL A 337 -26.02 25.76 -18.93
N THR A 338 -26.61 24.98 -18.01
CA THR A 338 -28.00 24.55 -18.14
C THR A 338 -28.98 25.71 -17.92
N LEU A 339 -28.71 26.57 -16.94
CA LEU A 339 -29.49 27.79 -16.67
C LEU A 339 -29.37 28.79 -17.82
N GLU A 340 -28.16 29.03 -18.33
CA GLU A 340 -27.93 29.90 -19.49
C GLU A 340 -28.70 29.37 -20.72
N ARG A 341 -28.63 28.06 -21.00
CA ARG A 341 -29.44 27.44 -22.07
C ARG A 341 -30.93 27.57 -21.84
N GLN A 342 -31.40 27.57 -20.60
CA GLN A 342 -32.81 27.78 -20.27
C GLN A 342 -33.22 29.24 -20.47
N GLU A 343 -32.37 30.19 -20.12
CA GLU A 343 -32.58 31.62 -20.34
C GLU A 343 -32.59 31.97 -21.84
N VAL A 344 -31.69 31.38 -22.64
CA VAL A 344 -31.73 31.47 -24.11
C VAL A 344 -33.04 30.89 -24.65
N ARG A 345 -33.52 29.75 -24.13
CA ARG A 345 -34.80 29.16 -24.55
C ARG A 345 -36.01 30.00 -24.13
N ASN A 346 -35.99 30.59 -22.94
CA ASN A 346 -37.07 31.44 -22.44
C ASN A 346 -37.12 32.77 -23.20
N SER A 347 -35.97 33.38 -23.50
CA SER A 347 -35.88 34.59 -24.32
C SER A 347 -36.29 34.32 -25.77
N SER A 348 -35.90 33.19 -26.36
CA SER A 348 -36.36 32.79 -27.71
C SER A 348 -37.88 32.49 -27.76
N ASN A 349 -38.42 31.82 -26.73
CA ASN A 349 -39.85 31.53 -26.64
C ASN A 349 -40.70 32.80 -26.41
N GLN A 350 -40.19 33.77 -25.64
CA GLN A 350 -40.83 35.08 -25.48
C GLN A 350 -40.82 35.91 -26.77
N MET A 351 -39.80 35.77 -27.62
CA MET A 351 -39.80 36.40 -28.96
C MET A 351 -40.82 35.76 -29.90
N GLN A 352 -41.04 34.44 -29.83
CA GLN A 352 -42.05 33.76 -30.65
C GLN A 352 -43.50 34.04 -30.21
N GLN A 353 -43.75 34.27 -28.92
CA GLN A 353 -45.09 34.63 -28.41
C GLN A 353 -45.49 36.10 -28.65
N ARG A 354 -44.57 36.97 -29.07
CA ARG A 354 -44.86 38.40 -29.33
C ARG A 354 -45.40 38.72 -30.73
N THR A 355 -45.71 37.73 -31.55
CA THR A 355 -46.47 37.94 -32.80
C THR A 355 -47.82 37.23 -32.78
N PRO A 356 -48.85 37.81 -32.13
CA PRO A 356 -50.20 37.66 -32.63
C PRO A 356 -50.35 38.62 -33.82
N SER A 357 -50.12 38.14 -35.05
CA SER A 357 -50.67 38.81 -36.23
C SER A 357 -52.18 38.55 -36.22
N THR A 358 -52.93 39.44 -35.60
CA THR A 358 -54.41 39.44 -35.61
C THR A 358 -55.00 39.98 -36.92
N ASP A 359 -54.23 40.10 -38.01
CA ASP A 359 -54.66 40.86 -39.20
C ASP A 359 -54.61 40.11 -40.54
N GLU A 360 -54.60 38.77 -40.53
CA GLU A 360 -54.73 37.97 -41.77
C GLU A 360 -56.04 37.19 -41.88
N GLY A 361 -56.95 37.30 -40.90
CA GLY A 361 -58.23 36.57 -40.88
C GLY A 361 -59.44 37.30 -41.47
N MET A 362 -59.32 38.57 -41.86
CA MET A 362 -60.48 39.42 -42.22
C MET A 362 -60.53 39.87 -43.68
N ASN A 363 -59.55 39.52 -44.52
CA ASN A 363 -59.49 39.99 -45.92
C ASN A 363 -59.96 38.98 -46.98
N SER A 364 -60.44 37.78 -46.60
CA SER A 364 -60.90 36.77 -47.56
C SER A 364 -62.42 36.65 -47.71
N LEU A 365 -63.21 37.58 -47.14
CA LEU A 365 -64.68 37.51 -47.18
C LEU A 365 -65.37 38.63 -47.98
N ASN A 366 -64.63 39.51 -48.67
CA ASN A 366 -65.24 40.67 -49.32
C ASN A 366 -64.93 40.89 -50.81
N GLN A 367 -64.48 39.87 -51.55
CA GLN A 367 -64.41 39.96 -53.01
C GLN A 367 -64.91 38.69 -53.70
N LYS A 368 -66.21 38.69 -54.01
CA LYS A 368 -66.83 38.38 -55.31
C LYS A 368 -68.25 37.81 -55.13
N GLY A 369 -69.17 38.70 -54.78
CA GLY A 369 -70.55 38.68 -55.26
C GLY A 369 -70.75 39.98 -56.02
N GLY A 370 -70.92 39.91 -57.34
CA GLY A 370 -71.08 41.10 -58.19
C GLY A 370 -70.93 40.76 -59.67
N GLU A 371 -72.09 40.67 -60.32
CA GLU A 371 -72.42 40.49 -61.75
C GLU A 371 -72.25 39.10 -62.38
#